data_AF-A0A248YHI0-F1
#
_entry.id   AF-A0A248YHI0-F1
#
_cell.length_a   1.000
_cell.length_b   1.000
_cell.length_c   1.000
_cell.angle_alpha   90.00
_cell.angle_beta   90.00
_cell.angle_gamma   90.00
#
_symmetry.space_group_name_H-M   'P 1'
#
loop_
_entity.id
_entity.type
_entity.pdbx_description
1 polymer ?
#
loop_
_entity_poly.entity_id
_entity_poly.type
_entity_poly.pdbx_seq_one_letter_code
_entity_poly.pdbx_strand_id
1 'polypeptide(L)'
;MTDPVTPMPRDGGWAAYTDHARRLAALLQHERSRAEQQAAASRSGQAALDQITHRLAVQRQHLHQFATTLRLPEPHVGGIAPSPVADPAEALRRAVASADAADTVAEQAHRRAAQPPLLPGLTPLARNALVYTAAATLGTLASLLMFAASPDTDLGRIPWQLVPWSLCGLPALAFFAGYLTISLVGQPRIGGGDTRSVRAGGVICFVGMPILWFIFIAAIRG
;
A
#
# COMPACT_ATOMS: atom_id res chain seq x y z
N MET A 1 -82.72 47.87 22.04
CA MET A 1 -81.50 47.05 22.21
C MET A 1 -81.88 45.65 21.79
N THR A 2 -81.79 45.38 20.51
CA THR A 2 -82.38 44.22 19.83
C THR A 2 -81.23 43.51 19.12
N ASP A 3 -80.87 42.34 19.63
CA ASP A 3 -79.83 41.48 19.06
C ASP A 3 -80.26 40.95 17.69
N PRO A 4 -79.43 41.04 16.63
CA PRO A 4 -79.69 40.32 15.39
C PRO A 4 -79.32 38.85 15.60
N VAL A 5 -80.34 38.01 15.81
CA VAL A 5 -80.22 36.56 15.75
C VAL A 5 -79.86 36.19 14.31
N THR A 6 -78.59 35.92 14.07
CA THR A 6 -78.09 35.35 12.81
C THR A 6 -78.80 34.01 12.61
N PRO A 7 -79.57 33.80 11.53
CA PRO A 7 -80.25 32.54 11.30
C PRO A 7 -79.18 31.45 11.09
N MET A 8 -79.03 30.55 12.07
CA MET A 8 -78.23 29.35 11.88
C MET A 8 -78.84 28.52 10.73
N PRO A 9 -78.03 28.03 9.78
CA PRO A 9 -78.53 27.19 8.70
C PRO A 9 -79.19 25.94 9.28
N ARG A 10 -80.52 25.90 9.24
CA ARG A 10 -81.29 24.68 9.43
C ARG A 10 -81.11 23.90 8.13
N ASP A 11 -80.61 22.68 8.28
CA ASP A 11 -80.35 21.66 7.25
C ASP A 11 -78.87 21.59 6.79
N GLY A 12 -78.09 20.73 7.43
CA GLY A 12 -76.80 20.20 6.93
C GLY A 12 -75.54 21.09 7.06
N GLY A 13 -75.66 22.41 7.26
CA GLY A 13 -74.53 23.35 7.18
C GLY A 13 -73.39 23.12 8.19
N TRP A 14 -73.71 22.85 9.47
CA TRP A 14 -72.69 22.61 10.50
C TRP A 14 -71.96 21.26 10.31
N ALA A 15 -72.71 20.23 9.89
CA ALA A 15 -72.14 18.92 9.58
C ALA A 15 -71.19 19.01 8.37
N ALA A 16 -71.59 19.76 7.32
CA ALA A 16 -70.73 20.04 6.18
C ALA A 16 -69.48 20.82 6.57
N TYR A 17 -69.63 21.88 7.38
CA TYR A 17 -68.49 22.65 7.88
C TYR A 17 -67.49 21.78 8.66
N THR A 18 -67.97 20.98 9.62
CA THR A 18 -67.10 20.11 10.42
C THR A 18 -66.45 19.00 9.60
N ASP A 19 -67.10 18.52 8.53
CA ASP A 19 -66.48 17.60 7.57
C ASP A 19 -65.37 18.29 6.76
N HIS A 20 -65.63 19.49 6.24
CA HIS A 20 -64.62 20.28 5.52
C HIS A 20 -63.43 20.65 6.41
N ALA A 21 -63.67 21.04 7.66
CA ALA A 21 -62.63 21.33 8.64
C ALA A 21 -61.77 20.10 8.94
N ARG A 22 -62.39 18.91 9.09
CA ARG A 22 -61.66 17.63 9.26
C ARG A 22 -60.82 17.28 8.03
N ARG A 23 -61.35 17.46 6.82
CA ARG A 23 -60.59 17.23 5.57
C ARG A 23 -59.40 18.19 5.45
N LEU A 24 -59.59 19.47 5.75
CA LEU A 24 -58.50 20.45 5.73
C LEU A 24 -57.43 20.11 6.77
N ALA A 25 -57.82 19.73 7.99
CA ALA A 25 -56.88 19.30 9.03
C ALA A 25 -56.08 18.07 8.59
N ALA A 26 -56.73 17.08 7.96
CA ALA A 26 -56.06 15.90 7.41
C ALA A 26 -55.06 16.26 6.30
N LEU A 27 -55.42 17.16 5.38
CA LEU A 27 -54.52 17.64 4.33
C LEU A 27 -53.31 18.39 4.90
N LEU A 28 -53.53 19.31 5.86
CA LEU A 28 -52.45 20.04 6.51
C LEU A 28 -51.51 19.10 7.27
N GLN A 29 -52.04 18.07 7.94
CA GLN A 29 -51.23 17.07 8.62
C GLN A 29 -50.40 16.25 7.64
N HIS A 30 -50.99 15.87 6.49
CA HIS A 30 -50.29 15.14 5.43
C HIS A 30 -49.14 15.97 4.83
N GLU A 31 -49.38 17.24 4.53
CA GLU A 31 -48.34 18.14 4.01
C GLU A 31 -47.23 18.40 5.04
N ARG A 32 -47.57 18.57 6.32
CA ARG A 32 -46.55 18.65 7.40
C ARG A 32 -45.70 17.39 7.47
N SER A 33 -46.32 16.22 7.41
CA SER A 33 -45.58 14.95 7.45
C SER A 33 -44.62 14.80 6.27
N ARG A 34 -45.03 15.23 5.06
CA ARG A 34 -44.15 15.25 3.88
C ARG A 34 -43.00 16.24 4.03
N ALA A 35 -43.28 17.44 4.53
CA ALA A 35 -42.26 18.45 4.77
C ALA A 35 -41.24 17.98 5.82
N GLU A 36 -41.70 17.33 6.89
CA GLU A 36 -40.84 16.73 7.92
C GLU A 36 -39.98 15.60 7.35
N GLN A 37 -40.56 14.71 6.54
CA GLN A 37 -39.82 13.64 5.85
C GLN A 37 -38.75 14.20 4.91
N GLN A 38 -39.08 15.23 4.14
CA GLN A 38 -38.12 15.86 3.22
C GLN A 38 -37.00 16.59 3.99
N ALA A 39 -37.33 17.29 5.07
CA ALA A 39 -36.33 17.94 5.92
C ALA A 39 -35.43 16.92 6.64
N ALA A 40 -35.96 15.78 7.06
CA ALA A 40 -35.18 14.68 7.61
C ALA A 40 -34.25 14.06 6.55
N ALA A 41 -34.75 13.81 5.34
CA ALA A 41 -33.96 13.29 4.23
C ALA A 41 -32.80 14.24 3.87
N SER A 42 -33.06 15.54 3.74
CA SER A 42 -32.02 16.54 3.46
C SER A 42 -30.95 16.60 4.55
N ARG A 43 -31.34 16.58 5.83
CA ARG A 43 -30.38 16.55 6.96
C ARG A 43 -29.53 15.29 6.95
N SER A 44 -30.12 14.14 6.66
CA SER A 44 -29.38 12.87 6.57
C SER A 44 -28.38 12.87 5.40
N GLY A 45 -28.76 13.45 4.25
CA GLY A 45 -27.89 13.59 3.09
C GLY A 45 -26.70 14.52 3.36
N GLN A 46 -26.95 15.67 4.02
CA GLN A 46 -25.89 16.60 4.42
C GLN A 46 -24.90 15.94 5.38
N ALA A 47 -25.38 15.25 6.42
CA ALA A 47 -24.51 14.55 7.35
C ALA A 47 -23.64 13.49 6.66
N ALA A 48 -24.18 12.76 5.68
CA ALA A 48 -23.42 11.78 4.92
C ALA A 48 -22.36 12.43 4.01
N LEU A 49 -22.66 13.58 3.40
CA LEU A 49 -21.70 14.34 2.60
C LEU A 49 -20.55 14.88 3.47
N ASP A 50 -20.87 15.39 4.66
CA ASP A 50 -19.87 15.86 5.62
C ASP A 50 -18.94 14.71 6.06
N GLN A 51 -19.53 13.54 6.33
CA GLN A 51 -18.77 12.34 6.69
C GLN A 51 -17.82 11.91 5.57
N ILE A 52 -18.28 11.86 4.31
CA ILE A 52 -17.44 11.49 3.17
C ILE A 52 -16.34 12.54 2.96
N THR A 53 -16.68 13.82 3.05
CA THR A 53 -15.71 14.92 2.88
C THR A 53 -14.61 14.83 3.93
N HIS A 54 -14.98 14.58 5.19
CA HIS A 54 -14.03 14.37 6.26
C HIS A 54 -13.13 13.16 6.00
N ARG A 55 -13.70 12.02 5.60
CA ARG A 55 -12.94 10.80 5.26
C ARG A 55 -11.97 11.02 4.11
N LEU A 56 -12.39 11.69 3.04
CA LEU A 56 -11.54 12.02 1.89
C LEU A 56 -10.38 12.93 2.29
N ALA A 57 -10.60 13.88 3.20
CA ALA A 57 -9.53 14.72 3.72
C ALA A 57 -8.46 13.90 4.47
N VAL A 58 -8.90 12.96 5.33
CA VAL A 58 -8.00 12.04 6.03
C VAL A 58 -7.24 11.13 5.05
N GLN A 59 -7.93 10.55 4.07
CA GLN A 59 -7.30 9.73 3.03
C GLN A 59 -6.23 10.52 2.25
N ARG A 60 -6.53 11.76 1.86
CA ARG A 60 -5.59 12.63 1.18
C ARG A 60 -4.35 12.90 2.03
N GLN A 61 -4.54 13.26 3.30
CA GLN A 61 -3.43 13.50 4.21
C GLN A 61 -2.55 12.25 4.37
N HIS A 62 -3.16 11.09 4.55
CA HIS A 62 -2.43 9.82 4.64
C HIS A 62 -1.63 9.54 3.36
N LEU A 63 -2.20 9.79 2.19
CA LEU A 63 -1.54 9.59 0.90
C LEU A 63 -0.34 10.53 0.71
N HIS A 64 -0.47 11.81 1.09
CA HIS A 64 0.66 12.75 1.10
C HIS A 64 1.76 12.31 2.07
N GLN A 65 1.40 11.89 3.29
CA GLN A 65 2.36 11.40 4.27
C GLN A 65 3.11 10.15 3.76
N PHE A 66 2.39 9.25 3.09
CA PHE A 66 2.95 8.05 2.49
C PHE A 66 3.91 8.36 1.34
N ALA A 67 3.54 9.29 0.46
CA ALA A 67 4.41 9.78 -0.63
C ALA A 67 5.71 10.39 -0.08
N THR A 68 5.61 11.24 0.95
CA THR A 68 6.77 11.83 1.64
C THR A 68 7.67 10.77 2.26
N THR A 69 7.08 9.78 2.93
CA THR A 69 7.84 8.66 3.54
C THR A 69 8.60 7.85 2.49
N LEU A 70 7.97 7.62 1.34
CA LEU A 70 8.59 6.92 0.22
C LEU A 70 9.48 7.79 -0.68
N ARG A 71 9.59 9.09 -0.38
CA ARG A 71 10.29 10.10 -1.21
C ARG A 71 9.82 10.10 -2.67
N LEU A 72 8.52 9.95 -2.89
CA LEU A 72 7.88 10.02 -4.20
C LEU A 72 7.39 11.44 -4.49
N PRO A 73 7.24 11.82 -5.78
CA PRO A 73 6.63 13.08 -6.16
C PRO A 73 5.20 13.20 -5.61
N GLU A 74 4.75 14.44 -5.39
CA GLU A 74 3.47 14.69 -4.75
C GLU A 74 2.31 14.12 -5.58
N PRO A 75 1.40 13.37 -4.94
CA PRO A 75 0.25 12.77 -5.62
C PRO A 75 -0.71 13.86 -6.10
N HIS A 76 -1.08 13.80 -7.37
CA HIS A 76 -2.05 14.73 -7.94
C HIS A 76 -3.46 14.26 -7.56
N VAL A 77 -4.07 14.96 -6.60
CA VAL A 77 -5.45 14.70 -6.17
C VAL A 77 -6.39 15.59 -6.96
N GLY A 78 -6.87 15.06 -8.09
CA GLY A 78 -7.81 15.70 -8.99
C GLY A 78 -7.98 14.87 -10.25
N GLY A 79 -9.22 14.62 -10.67
CA GLY A 79 -9.52 13.74 -11.79
C GLY A 79 -10.95 13.91 -12.29
N ILE A 80 -11.14 13.46 -13.54
CA ILE A 80 -12.31 13.57 -14.43
C ILE A 80 -13.63 13.65 -13.66
N ALA A 81 -14.39 14.74 -13.87
CA ALA A 81 -15.72 14.90 -13.33
C ALA A 81 -16.57 13.68 -13.75
N PRO A 82 -17.12 12.91 -12.81
CA PRO A 82 -17.94 11.75 -13.15
C PRO A 82 -19.17 12.19 -13.95
N SER A 83 -19.66 11.29 -14.79
CA SER A 83 -20.91 11.51 -15.52
C SER A 83 -22.03 11.89 -14.54
N PRO A 84 -22.85 12.92 -14.85
CA PRO A 84 -23.89 13.39 -13.93
C PRO A 84 -24.84 12.25 -13.58
N VAL A 85 -25.05 12.04 -12.27
CA VAL A 85 -25.99 11.05 -11.74
C VAL A 85 -27.28 11.78 -11.37
N ALA A 86 -28.41 11.31 -11.90
CA ALA A 86 -29.72 11.96 -11.68
C ALA A 86 -30.24 11.74 -10.24
N ASP A 87 -29.93 10.59 -9.63
CA ASP A 87 -30.33 10.27 -8.25
C ASP A 87 -29.22 10.63 -7.24
N PRO A 88 -29.46 11.56 -6.30
CA PRO A 88 -28.46 11.93 -5.29
C PRO A 88 -28.10 10.77 -4.35
N ALA A 89 -29.02 9.84 -4.07
CA ALA A 89 -28.73 8.69 -3.22
C ALA A 89 -27.76 7.72 -3.91
N GLU A 90 -27.92 7.52 -5.22
CA GLU A 90 -27.00 6.74 -6.03
C GLU A 90 -25.62 7.42 -6.15
N ALA A 91 -25.60 8.74 -6.32
CA ALA A 91 -24.33 9.49 -6.36
C ALA A 91 -23.54 9.30 -5.05
N LEU A 92 -24.23 9.35 -3.91
CA LEU A 92 -23.63 9.13 -2.60
C LEU A 92 -23.11 7.69 -2.44
N ARG A 93 -23.91 6.68 -2.83
CA ARG A 93 -23.47 5.27 -2.80
C ARG A 93 -22.20 5.04 -3.62
N ARG A 94 -22.13 5.62 -4.82
CA ARG A 94 -20.93 5.53 -5.66
C ARG A 94 -19.72 6.23 -5.05
N ALA A 95 -19.92 7.38 -4.40
CA ALA A 95 -18.85 8.08 -3.70
C ALA A 95 -18.31 7.28 -2.50
N VAL A 96 -19.18 6.61 -1.75
CA VAL A 96 -18.76 5.71 -0.67
C VAL A 96 -17.98 4.52 -1.24
N ALA A 97 -18.52 3.86 -2.27
CA ALA A 97 -17.88 2.71 -2.89
C ALA A 97 -16.49 3.05 -3.48
N SER A 98 -16.33 4.24 -4.08
CA SER A 98 -15.03 4.69 -4.59
C SER A 98 -14.05 5.02 -3.46
N ALA A 99 -14.52 5.62 -2.37
CA ALA A 99 -13.71 5.85 -1.17
C ALA A 99 -13.24 4.54 -0.52
N ASP A 100 -14.11 3.53 -0.46
CA ASP A 100 -13.78 2.19 0.04
C ASP A 100 -12.76 1.50 -0.89
N ALA A 101 -12.97 1.56 -2.20
CA ALA A 101 -12.02 1.03 -3.17
C ALA A 101 -10.65 1.70 -3.04
N ALA A 102 -10.60 3.03 -2.85
CA ALA A 102 -9.36 3.76 -2.63
C ALA A 102 -8.62 3.30 -1.36
N ASP A 103 -9.34 3.06 -0.25
CA ASP A 103 -8.74 2.54 0.99
C ASP A 103 -8.15 1.14 0.80
N THR A 104 -8.87 0.24 0.13
CA THR A 104 -8.35 -1.11 -0.13
C THR A 104 -7.05 -1.08 -0.95
N VAL A 105 -6.98 -0.21 -1.97
CA VAL A 105 -5.78 -0.04 -2.79
C VAL A 105 -4.64 0.60 -2.00
N ALA A 106 -4.95 1.58 -1.13
CA ALA A 106 -3.96 2.21 -0.26
C ALA A 106 -3.34 1.21 0.72
N GLU A 107 -4.15 0.35 1.34
CA GLU A 107 -3.66 -0.72 2.23
C GLU A 107 -2.80 -1.75 1.49
N GLN A 108 -3.18 -2.11 0.27
CA GLN A 108 -2.37 -3.01 -0.56
C GLN A 108 -1.02 -2.36 -0.92
N ALA A 109 -1.01 -1.08 -1.26
CA ALA A 109 0.21 -0.33 -1.51
C ALA A 109 1.10 -0.25 -0.27
N HIS A 110 0.51 -0.03 0.91
CA HIS A 110 1.23 -0.03 2.19
C HIS A 110 1.86 -1.41 2.47
N ARG A 111 1.09 -2.49 2.31
CA ARG A 111 1.59 -3.87 2.46
C ARG A 111 2.75 -4.17 1.53
N ARG A 112 2.67 -3.75 0.26
CA ARG A 112 3.77 -3.93 -0.71
C ARG A 112 4.99 -3.10 -0.36
N ALA A 113 4.81 -1.87 0.13
CA ALA A 113 5.92 -1.01 0.53
C ALA A 113 6.65 -1.50 1.80
N ALA A 114 5.92 -2.17 2.70
CA ALA A 114 6.48 -2.81 3.90
C ALA A 114 7.19 -4.14 3.60
N GLN A 115 6.93 -4.76 2.44
CA GLN A 115 7.60 -6.00 2.05
C GLN A 115 8.95 -5.72 1.39
N PRO A 116 9.99 -6.51 1.71
CA PRO A 116 11.24 -6.42 0.99
C PRO A 116 11.09 -6.93 -0.45
N PRO A 117 11.65 -6.24 -1.46
CA PRO A 117 11.47 -6.65 -2.86
C PRO A 117 12.29 -7.90 -3.21
N LEU A 118 13.40 -8.16 -2.53
CA LEU A 118 14.14 -9.42 -2.65
C LEU A 118 13.54 -10.50 -1.75
N LEU A 119 12.98 -11.54 -2.38
CA LEU A 119 12.53 -12.80 -1.76
C LEU A 119 11.54 -12.57 -0.59
N PRO A 120 10.33 -12.04 -0.87
CA PRO A 120 9.38 -11.56 0.14
C PRO A 120 8.82 -12.66 1.08
N GLY A 121 8.99 -13.93 0.73
CA GLY A 121 8.54 -15.07 1.56
C GLY A 121 9.62 -15.70 2.44
N LEU A 122 10.87 -15.26 2.36
CA LEU A 122 11.97 -15.85 3.11
C LEU A 122 12.31 -15.04 4.37
N THR A 123 12.78 -15.73 5.40
CA THR A 123 13.31 -15.07 6.59
C THR A 123 14.52 -14.19 6.23
N PRO A 124 14.80 -13.11 6.98
CA PRO A 124 15.93 -12.23 6.70
C PRO A 124 17.26 -12.98 6.60
N LEU A 125 17.44 -14.00 7.46
CA LEU A 125 18.62 -14.86 7.46
C LEU A 125 18.72 -15.71 6.18
N ALA A 126 17.63 -16.37 5.76
CA ALA A 126 17.62 -17.21 4.57
C ALA A 126 17.91 -16.39 3.30
N ARG A 127 17.35 -15.18 3.22
CA ARG A 127 17.63 -14.26 2.12
C ARG A 127 19.09 -13.81 2.10
N ASN A 128 19.64 -13.41 3.23
CA ASN A 128 21.05 -13.02 3.32
C ASN A 128 21.96 -14.18 2.93
N ALA A 129 21.67 -15.39 3.42
CA ALA A 129 22.42 -16.60 3.06
C ALA A 129 22.42 -16.85 1.55
N LEU A 130 21.26 -16.76 0.88
CA LEU A 130 21.17 -16.94 -0.57
C LEU A 130 21.96 -15.90 -1.35
N VAL A 131 21.85 -14.61 -0.99
CA VAL A 131 22.55 -13.54 -1.71
C VAL A 131 24.07 -13.66 -1.52
N TYR A 132 24.54 -13.90 -0.29
CA TYR A 132 25.97 -14.10 -0.04
C TYR A 132 26.52 -15.37 -0.69
N THR A 133 25.73 -16.46 -0.73
CA THR A 133 26.14 -17.70 -1.40
C THR A 133 26.24 -17.50 -2.90
N ALA A 134 25.26 -16.83 -3.52
CA ALA A 134 25.30 -16.50 -4.95
C ALA A 134 26.47 -15.56 -5.31
N ALA A 135 26.76 -14.57 -4.46
CA ALA A 135 27.92 -13.71 -4.65
C ALA A 135 29.24 -14.48 -4.52
N ALA A 136 29.34 -15.39 -3.55
CA ALA A 136 30.51 -16.25 -3.36
C ALA A 136 30.72 -17.22 -4.53
N THR A 137 29.65 -17.82 -5.06
CA THR A 137 29.75 -18.71 -6.23
C THR A 137 30.17 -17.95 -7.49
N LEU A 138 29.60 -16.77 -7.75
CA LEU A 138 30.02 -15.91 -8.87
C LEU A 138 31.48 -15.46 -8.73
N GLY A 139 31.90 -15.04 -7.53
CA GLY A 139 33.30 -14.70 -7.26
C GLY A 139 34.23 -15.88 -7.49
N THR A 140 33.79 -17.10 -7.14
CA THR A 140 34.58 -18.31 -7.37
C THR A 140 34.68 -18.65 -8.85
N LEU A 141 33.57 -18.56 -9.60
CA LEU A 141 33.56 -18.77 -11.05
C LEU A 141 34.44 -17.75 -11.78
N ALA A 142 34.40 -16.48 -11.38
CA ALA A 142 35.27 -15.44 -11.94
C ALA A 142 36.75 -15.75 -11.67
N SER A 143 37.07 -16.24 -10.48
CA SER A 143 38.44 -16.67 -10.12
C SER A 143 38.90 -17.83 -11.01
N LEU A 144 38.05 -18.85 -11.18
CA LEU A 144 38.32 -20.01 -12.04
C LEU A 144 38.50 -19.61 -13.51
N LEU A 145 37.66 -18.71 -14.03
CA LEU A 145 37.75 -18.19 -15.40
C LEU A 145 39.06 -17.42 -15.61
N MET A 146 39.48 -16.60 -14.65
CA MET A 146 40.75 -15.87 -14.71
C MET A 146 41.96 -16.83 -14.77
N PHE A 147 41.92 -17.93 -14.03
CA PHE A 147 42.94 -18.97 -14.11
C PHE A 147 42.88 -19.75 -15.43
N ALA A 148 41.70 -20.08 -15.93
CA ALA A 148 41.53 -20.82 -17.19
C ALA A 148 41.96 -20.00 -18.43
N ALA A 149 41.82 -18.67 -18.37
CA ALA A 149 42.22 -17.76 -19.45
C ALA A 149 43.69 -17.32 -19.35
N SER A 150 44.41 -17.66 -18.27
CA SER A 150 45.81 -17.29 -18.11
C SER A 150 46.68 -18.12 -19.07
N PRO A 151 47.51 -17.49 -19.91
CA PRO A 151 48.32 -18.17 -20.92
C PRO A 151 49.45 -19.03 -20.31
N ASP A 152 49.83 -18.79 -19.05
CA ASP A 152 50.77 -19.64 -18.32
C ASP A 152 50.05 -20.88 -17.81
N THR A 153 50.20 -21.96 -18.56
CA THR A 153 49.49 -23.24 -18.42
C THR A 153 50.01 -24.11 -17.28
N ASP A 154 50.55 -23.51 -16.21
CA ASP A 154 50.99 -24.23 -15.03
C ASP A 154 49.85 -24.19 -13.99
N LEU A 155 48.84 -25.03 -14.22
CA LEU A 155 47.54 -25.15 -13.52
C LEU A 155 47.61 -25.41 -12.00
N GLY A 156 48.73 -25.09 -11.35
CA GLY A 156 48.96 -25.28 -9.92
C GLY A 156 49.90 -24.28 -9.25
N ARG A 157 50.51 -23.32 -9.97
CA ARG A 157 51.44 -22.35 -9.36
C ARG A 157 50.87 -20.95 -9.39
N ILE A 158 50.11 -20.60 -8.36
CA ILE A 158 49.65 -19.21 -8.16
C ILE A 158 50.91 -18.36 -7.95
N PRO A 159 51.20 -17.36 -8.80
CA PRO A 159 52.32 -16.47 -8.58
C PRO A 159 52.10 -15.76 -7.24
N TRP A 160 53.15 -15.65 -6.44
CA TRP A 160 53.09 -15.12 -5.07
C TRP A 160 52.37 -13.76 -4.95
N GLN A 161 52.40 -12.98 -6.03
CA GLN A 161 51.74 -11.69 -6.20
C GLN A 161 50.21 -11.77 -6.18
N LEU A 162 49.63 -12.87 -6.67
CA LEU A 162 48.18 -13.08 -6.78
C LEU A 162 47.60 -13.78 -5.54
N VAL A 163 48.43 -14.36 -4.68
CA VAL A 163 47.99 -15.06 -3.45
C VAL A 163 47.19 -14.13 -2.52
N PRO A 164 47.62 -12.90 -2.20
CA PRO A 164 46.83 -11.99 -1.38
C PRO A 164 45.51 -11.61 -2.05
N TRP A 165 45.49 -11.51 -3.38
CA TRP A 165 44.31 -11.10 -4.14
C TRP A 165 43.28 -12.23 -4.26
N SER A 166 43.75 -13.47 -4.35
CA SER A 166 42.91 -14.66 -4.30
C SER A 166 42.37 -14.96 -2.89
N LEU A 167 43.19 -14.76 -1.85
CA LEU A 167 42.83 -15.12 -0.47
C LEU A 167 41.98 -14.05 0.22
N CYS A 168 42.25 -12.77 -0.05
CA CYS A 168 41.58 -11.66 0.64
C CYS A 168 40.77 -10.79 -0.31
N GLY A 169 41.23 -10.59 -1.54
CA GLY A 169 40.65 -9.65 -2.49
C GLY A 169 39.30 -10.07 -3.04
N LEU A 170 39.27 -11.22 -3.68
CA LEU A 170 38.06 -11.80 -4.28
C LEU A 170 36.97 -12.08 -3.24
N PRO A 171 37.28 -12.66 -2.06
CA PRO A 171 36.30 -12.78 -0.98
C PRO A 171 35.77 -11.44 -0.48
N ALA A 172 36.62 -10.41 -0.37
CA ALA A 172 36.17 -9.07 0.02
C ALA A 172 35.25 -8.46 -1.05
N LEU A 173 35.58 -8.56 -2.33
CA LEU A 173 34.73 -8.06 -3.43
C LEU A 173 33.38 -8.77 -3.47
N ALA A 174 33.36 -10.10 -3.33
CA ALA A 174 32.13 -10.89 -3.25
C ALA A 174 31.27 -10.49 -2.04
N PHE A 175 31.92 -10.28 -0.88
CA PHE A 175 31.26 -9.80 0.32
C PHE A 175 30.64 -8.41 0.13
N PHE A 176 31.40 -7.45 -0.40
CA PHE A 176 30.91 -6.09 -0.66
C PHE A 176 29.81 -6.07 -1.71
N ALA A 177 29.93 -6.87 -2.78
CA ALA A 177 28.88 -7.01 -3.79
C ALA A 177 27.58 -7.54 -3.17
N GLY A 178 27.64 -8.65 -2.43
CA GLY A 178 26.47 -9.20 -1.72
C GLY A 178 25.90 -8.24 -0.68
N TYR A 179 26.76 -7.55 0.07
CA TYR A 179 26.36 -6.52 1.04
C TYR A 179 25.64 -5.35 0.38
N LEU A 180 26.16 -4.86 -0.76
CA LEU A 180 25.56 -3.76 -1.51
C LEU A 180 24.22 -4.19 -2.13
N THR A 181 24.12 -5.41 -2.66
CA THR A 181 22.86 -5.96 -3.18
C THR A 181 21.78 -6.04 -2.10
N ILE A 182 22.12 -6.52 -0.89
CA ILE A 182 21.19 -6.55 0.25
C ILE A 182 20.84 -5.12 0.71
N SER A 183 21.80 -4.20 0.68
CA SER A 183 21.59 -2.81 1.10
C SER A 183 20.71 -2.02 0.13
N LEU A 184 20.86 -2.25 -1.18
CA LEU A 184 20.11 -1.54 -2.21
C LEU A 184 18.74 -2.16 -2.48
N VAL A 185 18.62 -3.48 -2.41
CA VAL A 185 17.43 -4.22 -2.87
C VAL A 185 16.78 -5.04 -1.74
N GLY A 186 17.47 -5.30 -0.63
CA GLY A 186 16.93 -6.09 0.49
C GLY A 186 16.17 -5.29 1.53
N GLN A 187 16.24 -3.96 1.52
CA GLN A 187 15.61 -3.12 2.54
C GLN A 187 14.12 -2.89 2.22
N PRO A 188 13.20 -3.11 3.18
CA PRO A 188 11.83 -2.66 3.03
C PRO A 188 11.81 -1.12 2.99
N ARG A 189 10.96 -0.53 2.14
CA ARG A 189 10.93 0.93 1.98
C ARG A 189 10.35 1.65 3.20
N ILE A 190 9.61 0.93 4.05
CA ILE A 190 8.98 1.44 5.27
C ILE A 190 9.19 0.41 6.39
N GLY A 191 9.54 0.87 7.59
CA GLY A 191 9.64 0.01 8.79
C GLY A 191 10.90 -0.87 8.90
N GLY A 192 12.00 -0.47 8.25
CA GLY A 192 13.25 -1.25 8.23
C GLY A 192 13.92 -1.41 9.59
N GLY A 193 13.74 -2.58 10.20
CA GLY A 193 14.68 -3.12 11.19
C GLY A 193 15.98 -3.60 10.55
N ASP A 194 17.00 -3.87 11.37
CA ASP A 194 18.34 -4.25 10.90
C ASP A 194 18.31 -5.66 10.27
N THR A 195 17.93 -5.76 9.00
CA THR A 195 17.77 -7.03 8.25
C THR A 195 19.11 -7.58 7.74
N ARG A 196 20.22 -6.88 7.99
CA ARG A 196 21.57 -7.27 7.55
C ARG A 196 22.25 -8.14 8.60
N SER A 197 22.91 -9.20 8.15
CA SER A 197 23.77 -10.02 9.01
C SER A 197 25.20 -9.98 8.47
N VAL A 198 25.92 -8.91 8.82
CA VAL A 198 27.34 -8.70 8.45
C VAL A 198 28.19 -9.92 8.80
N ARG A 199 27.94 -10.51 9.98
CA ARG A 199 28.62 -11.72 10.44
C ARG A 199 28.39 -12.91 9.50
N ALA A 200 27.16 -13.14 9.06
CA ALA A 200 26.85 -14.27 8.17
C ALA A 200 27.49 -14.10 6.79
N GLY A 201 27.49 -12.87 6.24
CA GLY A 201 28.17 -12.59 4.98
C GLY A 201 29.68 -12.81 5.07
N GLY A 202 30.31 -12.35 6.16
CA GLY A 202 31.73 -12.57 6.41
C GLY A 202 32.07 -14.07 6.45
N VAL A 203 31.28 -14.86 7.18
CA VAL A 203 31.46 -16.33 7.23
C VAL A 203 31.29 -16.96 5.85
N ILE A 204 30.23 -16.64 5.11
CA ILE A 204 29.97 -17.27 3.81
C ILE A 204 31.06 -16.92 2.78
N CYS A 205 31.47 -15.65 2.71
CA CYS A 205 32.46 -15.22 1.71
C CYS A 205 33.89 -15.66 2.08
N PHE A 206 34.32 -15.48 3.33
CA PHE A 206 35.69 -15.81 3.74
C PHE A 206 35.92 -17.28 4.08
N VAL A 207 34.87 -18.04 4.44
CA VAL A 207 35.00 -19.48 4.72
C VAL A 207 34.49 -20.30 3.54
N GLY A 208 33.40 -19.88 2.89
CA GLY A 208 32.81 -20.61 1.77
C GLY A 208 33.67 -20.61 0.51
N MET A 209 34.25 -19.47 0.10
CA MET A 209 35.11 -19.42 -1.10
C MET A 209 36.35 -20.33 -0.98
N PRO A 210 37.12 -20.32 0.13
CA PRO A 210 38.23 -21.24 0.30
C PRO A 210 37.80 -22.70 0.27
N ILE A 211 36.69 -23.06 0.94
CA ILE A 211 36.18 -24.44 0.91
C ILE A 211 35.82 -24.86 -0.52
N LEU A 212 35.13 -24.01 -1.28
CA LEU A 212 34.77 -24.30 -2.67
C LEU A 212 36.01 -24.51 -3.54
N TRP A 213 37.05 -23.72 -3.29
CA TRP A 213 38.33 -23.83 -3.97
C TRP A 213 39.07 -25.13 -3.62
N PHE A 214 39.09 -25.53 -2.35
CA PHE A 214 39.65 -26.82 -1.93
C PHE A 214 38.89 -28.00 -2.54
N ILE A 215 37.55 -27.95 -2.57
CA ILE A 215 36.72 -28.97 -3.22
C ILE A 215 37.05 -29.05 -4.71
N PHE A 216 37.16 -27.91 -5.39
CA PHE A 216 37.53 -27.87 -6.80
C PHE A 216 38.89 -28.55 -7.02
N ILE A 217 39.93 -28.15 -6.28
CA ILE A 217 41.26 -28.76 -6.37
C ILE A 217 41.22 -30.26 -6.11
N ALA A 218 40.49 -30.71 -5.10
CA ALA A 218 40.34 -32.13 -4.80
C ALA A 218 39.65 -32.89 -5.94
N ALA A 219 38.69 -32.26 -6.65
CA ALA A 219 37.97 -32.88 -7.76
C ALA A 219 38.79 -32.98 -9.07
N ILE A 220 39.70 -32.03 -9.33
CA ILE A 220 40.57 -32.06 -10.53
C ILE A 220 41.91 -32.78 -10.29
N ARG A 221 42.34 -32.96 -9.03
CA ARG A 221 43.61 -33.63 -8.69
C ARG A 221 43.43 -34.99 -8.01
N GLY A 222 42.19 -35.40 -7.74
CA GLY A 222 41.81 -36.73 -7.27
C GLY A 222 41.61 -37.73 -8.39
#